data_AF-Q4SR73-F1
#
_entry.id   AF-Q4SR73-F1
#
_cell.length_a   1.000
_cell.length_b   1.000
_cell.length_c   1.000
_cell.angle_alpha   90.00
_cell.angle_beta   90.00
_cell.angle_gamma   90.00
#
_symmetry.space_group_name_H-M   'P 1'
#
loop_
_entity.id
_entity.type
_entity.pdbx_description
1 polymer ?
#
loop_
_entity_poly.entity_id
_entity_poly.type
_entity_poly.pdbx_seq_one_letter_code
_entity_poly.pdbx_strand_id
1 'polypeptide(L)'
;MAHHFSTDELTENQELIQTYRLHIAQDINQENLALFCGAYQYRHDLGIERPVVGLNEDTVNTLTCPALLVVGDTSPAVEAVVECNSRLNPTKTTLLKMADCGGLPQVVQPGKLAEAFKYFVQGMGYTCGRRRPDHLSNESVPSAGMTRLARSRTTSSSSITSLDSSRSRSN
;
A
#
# COMPACT_ATOMS: atom_id res chain seq x y z
N MET A 1 -14.77 1.74 18.52
CA MET A 1 -13.47 2.44 18.39
C MET A 1 -12.30 1.48 18.18
N ALA A 2 -12.11 0.45 19.02
CA ALA A 2 -11.00 -0.50 18.89
C ALA A 2 -10.92 -1.27 17.55
N HIS A 3 -12.02 -1.35 16.79
CA HIS A 3 -11.99 -1.91 15.44
C HIS A 3 -11.23 -1.03 14.43
N HIS A 4 -11.22 0.29 14.64
CA HIS A 4 -10.62 1.25 13.71
C HIS A 4 -9.22 1.69 14.12
N PHE A 5 -8.96 1.81 15.42
CA PHE A 5 -7.73 2.40 15.97
C PHE A 5 -7.08 1.45 16.95
N SER A 6 -5.75 1.45 16.99
CA SER A 6 -4.98 0.70 17.99
C SER A 6 -5.10 1.33 19.38
N THR A 7 -4.68 0.61 20.42
CA THR A 7 -4.69 1.13 21.80
C THR A 7 -3.85 2.39 21.95
N ASP A 8 -2.71 2.42 21.25
CA ASP A 8 -1.75 3.52 21.35
C ASP A 8 -2.33 4.76 20.65
N GLU A 9 -2.87 4.59 19.44
CA GLU A 9 -3.57 5.67 18.71
C GLU A 9 -4.72 6.26 19.53
N LEU A 10 -5.49 5.40 20.23
CA LEU A 10 -6.61 5.82 21.08
C LEU A 10 -6.20 6.80 22.19
N THR A 11 -4.92 6.81 22.58
CA THR A 11 -4.39 7.71 23.60
C THR A 11 -3.69 8.95 23.03
N GLU A 12 -3.03 8.79 21.88
CA GLU A 12 -2.18 9.83 21.28
C GLU A 12 -2.96 10.85 20.44
N ASN A 13 -3.95 10.40 19.66
CA ASN A 13 -4.57 11.24 18.62
C ASN A 13 -5.98 11.71 19.00
N GLN A 14 -6.06 12.41 20.14
CA GLN A 14 -7.34 12.67 20.83
C GLN A 14 -8.35 13.47 19.99
N GLU A 15 -7.90 14.42 19.16
CA GLU A 15 -8.82 15.24 18.37
C GLU A 15 -9.53 14.42 17.27
N LEU A 16 -8.78 13.65 16.48
CA LEU A 16 -9.35 12.78 15.44
C LEU A 16 -10.31 11.76 16.06
N ILE A 17 -9.89 11.14 17.16
CA ILE A 17 -10.67 10.12 17.86
C ILE A 17 -11.93 10.72 18.47
N GLN A 18 -11.85 11.92 19.03
CA GLN A 18 -13.00 12.59 19.61
C GLN A 18 -14.00 13.01 18.53
N THR A 19 -13.53 13.57 17.42
CA THR A 19 -14.37 13.88 16.25
C THR A 19 -15.06 12.62 15.73
N TYR A 20 -14.33 11.52 15.58
CA TYR A 20 -14.89 10.26 15.08
C TYR A 20 -15.88 9.63 16.08
N ARG A 21 -15.62 9.75 17.39
CA ARG A 21 -16.55 9.33 18.45
C ARG A 21 -17.86 10.10 18.39
N LEU A 22 -17.78 11.43 18.28
CA LEU A 22 -18.95 12.29 18.16
C LEU A 22 -19.73 11.96 16.88
N HIS A 23 -19.04 11.81 15.76
CA HIS A 23 -19.64 11.41 14.48
C HIS A 23 -20.42 10.09 14.60
N ILE A 24 -19.81 9.03 15.16
CA ILE A 24 -20.49 7.75 15.35
C ILE A 24 -21.71 7.89 16.28
N ALA A 25 -21.61 8.68 17.35
CA ALA A 25 -22.66 8.80 18.35
C ALA A 25 -23.84 9.68 17.90
N GLN A 26 -23.58 10.71 17.08
CA GLN A 26 -24.55 11.75 16.75
C GLN A 26 -25.07 11.66 15.32
N ASP A 27 -24.23 11.26 14.36
CA ASP A 27 -24.57 11.32 12.93
C ASP A 27 -25.11 9.98 12.39
N ILE A 28 -25.01 8.91 13.19
CA ILE A 28 -25.43 7.55 12.81
C ILE A 28 -26.55 7.07 13.74
N ASN A 29 -27.58 6.44 13.18
CA ASN A 29 -28.62 5.78 13.97
C ASN A 29 -28.03 4.57 14.73
N GLN A 30 -28.12 4.60 16.07
CA GLN A 30 -27.49 3.60 16.94
C GLN A 30 -28.10 2.21 16.85
N GLU A 31 -29.42 2.10 16.60
CA GLU A 31 -30.09 0.81 16.44
C GLU A 31 -29.63 0.11 15.15
N ASN A 32 -29.61 0.85 14.04
CA ASN A 32 -29.12 0.34 12.76
C ASN A 32 -27.62 0.01 12.81
N LEU A 33 -26.84 0.83 13.53
CA LEU A 33 -25.41 0.58 13.73
C LEU A 33 -25.17 -0.72 14.50
N ALA A 34 -25.99 -1.03 15.52
CA ALA A 34 -25.88 -2.27 16.27
C ALA A 34 -26.17 -3.49 15.37
N LEU A 35 -27.20 -3.42 14.53
CA LEU A 35 -27.51 -4.47 13.55
C LEU A 35 -26.36 -4.66 12.54
N PHE A 36 -25.81 -3.56 12.02
CA PHE A 36 -24.68 -3.58 11.09
C PHE A 36 -23.42 -4.18 11.74
N CYS A 37 -23.09 -3.76 12.97
CA CYS A 37 -21.97 -4.32 13.73
C CYS A 37 -22.16 -5.82 13.98
N GLY A 38 -23.38 -6.24 14.33
CA GLY A 38 -23.73 -7.65 14.51
C GLY A 38 -23.48 -8.45 13.24
N ALA A 39 -23.98 -7.99 12.10
CA ALA A 39 -23.76 -8.64 10.81
C ALA A 39 -22.27 -8.79 10.46
N TYR A 40 -21.46 -7.76 10.75
CA TYR A 40 -20.00 -7.81 10.51
C TYR A 40 -19.26 -8.76 11.46
N GLN A 41 -19.69 -8.87 12.71
CA GLN A 41 -19.08 -9.78 13.70
C GLN A 41 -19.30 -11.25 13.36
N TYR A 42 -20.45 -11.60 12.81
CA TYR A 42 -20.80 -12.97 12.42
C TYR A 42 -20.51 -13.29 10.94
N ARG A 43 -19.67 -12.49 10.26
CA ARG A 43 -19.30 -12.74 8.87
C ARG A 43 -18.62 -14.10 8.69
N HIS A 44 -18.90 -14.75 7.56
CA HIS A 44 -18.21 -15.98 7.16
C HIS A 44 -16.87 -15.68 6.49
N ASP A 45 -16.01 -16.68 6.44
CA ASP A 45 -14.76 -16.60 5.70
C ASP A 45 -15.01 -16.37 4.20
N LEU A 46 -14.14 -15.59 3.56
CA LEU A 46 -14.26 -15.29 2.12
C LEU A 46 -14.04 -16.53 1.24
N GLY A 47 -13.44 -17.61 1.78
CA GLY A 47 -13.16 -18.83 1.02
C GLY A 47 -12.21 -18.61 -0.15
N ILE A 48 -11.41 -17.53 -0.11
CA ILE A 48 -10.43 -17.22 -1.15
C ILE A 48 -9.13 -17.99 -0.92
N GLU A 49 -8.52 -18.46 -2.00
CA GLU A 49 -7.25 -19.17 -1.95
C GLU A 49 -6.29 -18.66 -3.01
N ARG A 50 -4.99 -18.77 -2.71
CA ARG A 50 -3.95 -18.34 -3.65
C ARG A 50 -3.82 -19.38 -4.76
N PRO A 51 -3.97 -18.98 -6.04
CA PRO A 51 -3.75 -19.91 -7.13
C PRO A 51 -2.28 -20.34 -7.19
N VAL A 52 -2.05 -21.64 -7.41
CA VAL A 52 -0.72 -22.22 -7.55
C VAL A 52 -0.30 -22.10 -9.02
N VAL A 53 0.85 -21.48 -9.26
CA VAL A 53 1.42 -21.30 -10.60
C VAL A 53 1.65 -22.67 -11.24
N GLY A 54 1.08 -22.91 -12.42
CA GLY A 54 1.20 -24.18 -13.16
C GLY A 54 0.07 -25.18 -12.93
N LEU A 55 -0.90 -24.87 -12.06
CA LEU A 55 -2.20 -25.55 -12.00
C LEU A 55 -3.29 -24.66 -12.63
N ASN A 56 -4.47 -25.22 -12.89
CA ASN A 56 -5.57 -24.50 -13.53
C ASN A 56 -6.03 -23.29 -12.68
N GLU A 57 -5.50 -22.11 -12.98
CA GLU A 57 -5.81 -20.86 -12.28
C GLU A 57 -7.32 -20.51 -12.30
N ASP A 58 -8.04 -20.97 -13.33
CA ASP A 58 -9.48 -20.71 -13.53
C ASP A 58 -10.40 -21.47 -12.54
N THR A 59 -9.85 -22.42 -11.77
CA THR A 59 -10.64 -23.23 -10.82
C THR A 59 -10.55 -22.73 -9.38
N VAL A 60 -9.61 -21.83 -9.08
CA VAL A 60 -9.36 -21.35 -7.72
C VAL A 60 -10.25 -20.15 -7.43
N ASN A 61 -10.99 -20.21 -6.32
CA ASN A 61 -11.80 -19.10 -5.86
C ASN A 61 -10.89 -17.97 -5.35
N THR A 62 -10.70 -16.92 -6.15
CA THR A 62 -9.89 -15.76 -5.80
C THR A 62 -10.35 -14.52 -6.59
N LEU A 63 -9.85 -13.34 -6.25
CA LEU A 63 -10.17 -12.13 -7.00
C LEU A 63 -9.61 -12.19 -8.43
N THR A 64 -10.48 -11.98 -9.42
CA THR A 64 -10.10 -11.98 -10.84
C THR A 64 -9.59 -10.62 -11.32
N CYS A 65 -9.91 -9.55 -10.60
CA CYS A 65 -9.52 -8.17 -10.87
C CYS A 65 -8.20 -7.79 -10.16
N PRO A 66 -7.51 -6.73 -10.65
CA PRO A 66 -6.44 -6.10 -9.88
C PRO A 66 -6.96 -5.59 -8.54
N ALA A 67 -6.20 -5.80 -7.47
CA ALA A 67 -6.57 -5.39 -6.11
C ALA A 67 -5.41 -4.62 -5.46
N LEU A 68 -5.74 -3.49 -4.83
CA LEU A 68 -4.81 -2.74 -3.97
C LEU A 68 -5.27 -2.89 -2.52
N LEU A 69 -4.53 -3.66 -1.73
CA LEU A 69 -4.72 -3.79 -0.30
C LEU A 69 -3.97 -2.67 0.40
N VAL A 70 -4.65 -1.91 1.26
CA VAL A 70 -4.06 -0.78 1.98
C VAL A 70 -4.24 -0.98 3.48
N VAL A 71 -3.17 -0.78 4.25
CA VAL A 71 -3.23 -0.82 5.71
C VAL A 71 -2.21 0.13 6.31
N GLY A 72 -2.56 0.77 7.42
CA GLY A 72 -1.61 1.52 8.23
C GLY A 72 -0.66 0.59 8.99
N ASP A 73 0.58 1.01 9.24
CA ASP A 73 1.58 0.21 9.95
C ASP A 73 1.25 -0.13 11.40
N THR A 74 0.53 0.75 12.11
CA THR A 74 0.06 0.56 13.49
C THR A 74 -1.43 0.17 13.58
N SER A 75 -2.07 -0.15 12.45
CA SER A 75 -3.49 -0.48 12.42
C SER A 75 -3.79 -1.83 13.09
N PRO A 76 -4.92 -1.98 13.82
CA PRO A 76 -5.34 -3.29 14.34
C PRO A 76 -5.64 -4.33 13.24
N ALA A 77 -5.77 -3.89 11.98
CA ALA A 77 -6.09 -4.76 10.83
C ALA A 77 -4.85 -5.29 10.08
N VAL A 78 -3.61 -4.97 10.51
CA VAL A 78 -2.39 -5.36 9.79
C VAL A 78 -2.33 -6.87 9.54
N GLU A 79 -2.56 -7.69 10.56
CA GLU A 79 -2.49 -9.14 10.44
C GLU A 79 -3.53 -9.68 9.45
N ALA A 80 -4.78 -9.23 9.57
CA ALA A 80 -5.87 -9.64 8.69
C ALA A 80 -5.63 -9.24 7.22
N VAL A 81 -5.04 -8.05 6.97
CA VAL A 81 -4.72 -7.61 5.60
C VAL A 81 -3.55 -8.40 5.02
N VAL A 82 -2.54 -8.74 5.83
CA VAL A 82 -1.43 -9.61 5.41
C VAL A 82 -1.92 -11.03 5.11
N GLU A 83 -2.81 -11.57 5.94
CA GLU A 83 -3.47 -12.85 5.70
C GLU A 83 -4.28 -12.82 4.39
N CYS A 84 -5.08 -11.78 4.16
CA CYS A 84 -5.81 -11.58 2.91
C CYS A 84 -4.86 -11.56 1.70
N ASN A 85 -3.74 -10.81 1.78
CA ASN A 85 -2.73 -10.80 0.73
C ASN A 85 -2.11 -12.19 0.47
N SER A 86 -1.93 -13.00 1.53
CA SER A 86 -1.41 -14.36 1.42
C SER A 86 -2.32 -15.29 0.61
N ARG A 87 -3.63 -15.01 0.59
CA ARG A 87 -4.68 -15.79 -0.07
C ARG A 87 -5.05 -15.26 -1.46
N LEU A 88 -4.52 -14.10 -1.85
CA LEU A 88 -4.76 -13.51 -3.17
C LEU A 88 -3.68 -13.87 -4.19
N ASN A 89 -4.02 -13.73 -5.48
CA ASN A 89 -3.08 -13.89 -6.57
C ASN A 89 -2.03 -12.76 -6.55
N PRO A 90 -0.72 -13.09 -6.37
CA PRO A 90 0.34 -12.09 -6.26
C PRO A 90 0.62 -11.34 -7.56
N THR A 91 0.15 -11.83 -8.71
CA THR A 91 0.32 -11.13 -10.01
C THR A 91 -0.67 -9.98 -10.20
N LYS A 92 -1.80 -10.01 -9.49
CA LYS A 92 -2.89 -9.02 -9.59
C LYS A 92 -3.06 -8.17 -8.32
N THR A 93 -2.39 -8.54 -7.23
CA THR A 93 -2.58 -7.90 -5.92
C THR A 93 -1.34 -7.12 -5.52
N THR A 94 -1.54 -5.88 -5.07
CA THR A 94 -0.50 -5.05 -4.46
C THR A 94 -0.85 -4.79 -3.00
N LEU A 95 0.11 -4.98 -2.09
CA LEU A 95 -0.03 -4.62 -0.69
C LEU A 95 0.73 -3.31 -0.42
N LEU A 96 0.01 -2.30 0.04
CA LEU A 96 0.53 -1.02 0.49
C LEU A 96 0.40 -0.91 2.01
N LYS A 97 1.52 -1.05 2.71
CA LYS A 97 1.64 -0.72 4.13
C LYS A 97 2.07 0.73 4.26
N MET A 98 1.21 1.58 4.80
CA MET A 98 1.45 3.01 4.95
C MET A 98 2.21 3.27 6.26
N ALA A 99 3.43 3.80 6.15
CA ALA A 99 4.26 4.12 7.30
C ALA A 99 3.71 5.33 8.07
N ASP A 100 3.91 5.32 9.39
CA ASP A 100 3.48 6.37 10.33
C ASP A 100 1.96 6.62 10.25
N CYS A 101 1.18 5.54 10.21
CA CYS A 101 -0.26 5.60 10.03
C CYS A 101 -0.90 4.36 10.65
N GLY A 102 -1.91 4.46 11.50
CA GLY A 102 -2.68 3.29 11.92
C GLY A 102 -4.06 3.27 11.30
N GLY A 103 -5.07 3.62 12.09
CA GLY A 103 -6.46 3.65 11.67
C GLY A 103 -6.75 4.66 10.56
N LEU A 104 -7.71 4.32 9.69
CA LEU A 104 -8.27 5.22 8.67
C LEU A 104 -7.22 5.96 7.80
N PRO A 105 -6.40 5.24 7.00
CA PRO A 105 -5.35 5.88 6.19
C PRO A 105 -5.85 6.97 5.23
N GLN A 106 -7.12 6.88 4.82
CA GLN A 106 -7.78 7.89 3.98
C GLN A 106 -8.00 9.24 4.67
N VAL A 107 -8.00 9.28 6.00
CA VAL A 107 -8.14 10.51 6.79
C VAL A 107 -6.77 11.00 7.26
N VAL A 108 -5.91 10.09 7.71
CA VAL A 108 -4.60 10.44 8.28
C VAL A 108 -3.57 10.80 7.20
N GLN A 109 -3.55 10.08 6.08
CA GLN A 109 -2.57 10.29 5.01
C GLN A 109 -3.22 10.35 3.60
N PRO A 110 -4.18 11.26 3.36
CA PRO A 110 -4.93 11.33 2.11
C PRO A 110 -4.05 11.57 0.89
N GLY A 111 -2.98 12.37 1.02
CA GLY A 111 -2.07 12.67 -0.10
C GLY A 111 -1.30 11.44 -0.58
N LYS A 112 -0.71 10.66 0.35
CA LYS A 112 0.00 9.42 0.02
C LYS A 112 -0.95 8.37 -0.55
N LEU A 113 -2.16 8.25 0.00
CA LEU A 113 -3.17 7.33 -0.51
C LEU A 113 -3.66 7.72 -1.91
N ALA A 114 -3.89 9.01 -2.16
CA ALA A 114 -4.29 9.52 -3.47
C ALA A 114 -3.20 9.25 -4.53
N GLU A 115 -1.93 9.40 -4.16
CA GLU A 115 -0.81 9.07 -5.06
C GLU A 115 -0.75 7.58 -5.38
N ALA A 116 -0.89 6.72 -4.37
CA ALA A 116 -0.97 5.27 -4.57
C ALA A 116 -2.16 4.87 -5.46
N PHE A 117 -3.31 5.48 -5.24
CA PHE A 117 -4.49 5.25 -6.07
C PHE A 117 -4.27 5.68 -7.53
N LYS A 118 -3.64 6.84 -7.76
CA LYS A 118 -3.23 7.29 -9.10
C LYS A 118 -2.36 6.23 -9.80
N TYR A 119 -1.35 5.69 -9.12
CA TYR A 119 -0.48 4.65 -9.69
C TYR A 119 -1.23 3.35 -9.98
N PHE A 120 -2.14 2.94 -9.10
CA PHE A 120 -2.94 1.74 -9.30
C PHE A 120 -3.83 1.85 -10.55
N VAL A 121 -4.52 2.99 -10.71
CA VAL A 121 -5.36 3.27 -11.89
C VAL A 121 -4.51 3.42 -13.16
N GLN A 122 -3.29 3.96 -13.06
CA GLN A 122 -2.30 3.96 -14.15
C GLN A 122 -1.91 2.55 -14.57
N GLY A 123 -1.67 1.65 -13.62
CA GLY A 123 -1.37 0.24 -13.89
C GLY A 123 -2.50 -0.50 -14.61
N MET A 124 -3.75 -0.07 -14.43
CA MET A 124 -4.92 -0.60 -15.15
C MET A 124 -5.09 0.01 -16.55
N GLY A 125 -4.30 1.01 -16.93
CA GLY A 125 -4.33 1.64 -18.25
C GLY A 125 -5.32 2.80 -18.41
N TYR A 126 -6.08 3.17 -17.37
CA TYR A 126 -7.08 4.25 -17.46
C TYR A 126 -6.47 5.65 -17.58
N THR A 127 -5.25 5.84 -17.09
CA THR A 127 -4.53 7.12 -17.10
C THR A 127 -3.34 7.09 -18.06
N CYS A 128 -3.34 6.14 -19.01
CA CYS A 128 -2.51 6.22 -20.21
C CYS A 128 -2.81 7.57 -20.88
N GLY A 129 -1.79 8.43 -20.91
CA GLY A 129 -1.89 9.77 -21.48
C GLY A 129 -2.61 9.72 -22.81
N ARG A 130 -3.58 10.63 -22.99
CA ARG A 130 -4.17 10.94 -24.29
C ARG A 130 -3.16 10.68 -25.41
N ARG A 131 -3.40 9.67 -26.24
CA ARG A 131 -3.11 9.85 -27.67
C ARG A 131 -4.09 10.93 -28.13
N ARG A 132 -3.65 12.19 -28.12
CA ARG A 132 -4.28 13.22 -28.95
C ARG A 132 -3.24 13.82 -29.90
N PRO A 133 -3.68 14.22 -31.10
CA PRO A 133 -2.82 14.59 -32.20
C PRO A 133 -1.95 15.79 -31.82
N ASP A 134 -0.79 15.88 -32.46
CA ASP A 134 0.12 17.02 -32.36
C ASP A 134 -0.63 18.35 -32.43
N HIS A 135 -0.17 19.31 -31.61
CA HIS A 135 -0.63 20.70 -31.48
C HIS A 135 -1.73 20.94 -30.42
N LEU A 136 -1.32 21.21 -29.17
CA LEU A 136 -1.69 22.39 -28.35
C LEU A 136 -1.25 22.20 -26.87
N SER A 137 -0.22 22.98 -26.50
CA SER A 137 0.12 23.56 -25.18
C SER A 137 -0.14 22.80 -23.85
N ASN A 138 0.98 22.41 -23.22
CA ASN A 138 1.36 22.54 -21.80
C ASN A 138 0.33 22.32 -20.68
N GLU A 139 0.19 21.06 -20.26
CA GLU A 139 0.44 20.59 -18.88
C GLU A 139 0.27 19.06 -18.88
N SER A 140 1.34 18.33 -19.20
CA SER A 140 1.32 16.86 -19.15
C SER A 140 1.64 16.41 -17.73
N VAL A 141 0.67 15.80 -17.04
CA VAL A 141 0.95 15.02 -15.84
C VAL A 141 1.96 13.94 -16.24
N PRO A 142 3.15 13.87 -15.61
CA PRO A 142 4.15 12.89 -15.99
C PRO A 142 3.56 11.48 -15.86
N SER A 143 3.81 10.64 -16.86
CA SER A 143 3.68 9.19 -16.70
C SER A 143 4.57 8.81 -15.53
N ALA A 144 3.96 8.55 -14.40
CA ALA A 144 4.66 8.37 -13.15
C ALA A 144 5.06 6.88 -13.11
N GLY A 145 6.12 6.57 -13.87
CA GLY A 145 6.72 5.24 -13.87
C GLY A 145 7.41 5.00 -12.54
N MET A 146 7.09 3.91 -11.87
CA MET A 146 7.92 3.41 -10.78
C MET A 146 9.31 3.10 -11.34
N THR A 147 10.31 3.93 -11.04
CA THR A 147 11.70 3.49 -11.16
C THR A 147 11.89 2.33 -10.20
N ARG A 148 11.93 1.10 -10.74
CA ARG A 148 12.45 -0.07 -10.04
C ARG A 148 13.76 0.34 -9.37
N LEU A 149 13.94 0.05 -8.07
CA LEU A 149 15.24 0.17 -7.43
C LEU A 149 16.25 -0.63 -8.25
N ALA A 150 17.13 0.06 -8.97
CA ALA A 150 18.28 -0.56 -9.58
C ALA A 150 19.16 -1.07 -8.43
N ARG A 151 19.36 -2.40 -8.39
CA ARG A 151 20.26 -3.06 -7.44
C ARG A 151 21.66 -2.45 -7.63
N SER A 152 22.07 -1.57 -6.72
CA SER A 152 23.41 -0.99 -6.69
C SER A 152 24.43 -2.13 -6.74
N ARG A 153 25.18 -2.22 -7.85
CA ARG A 153 26.37 -3.07 -7.91
C ARG A 153 27.44 -2.35 -7.10
N THR A 154 27.68 -2.81 -5.88
CA THR A 154 28.85 -2.43 -5.10
C THR A 154 30.10 -3.00 -5.78
N THR A 155 30.90 -2.16 -6.43
CA THR A 155 32.30 -2.48 -6.73
C THR A 155 33.10 -2.22 -5.47
N SER A 156 33.47 -3.27 -4.76
CA SER A 156 34.35 -3.18 -3.59
C SER A 156 35.76 -2.80 -4.03
N SER A 157 36.14 -1.54 -3.85
CA SER A 157 37.55 -1.11 -3.90
C SER A 157 38.16 -1.30 -2.52
N SER A 158 38.83 -2.43 -2.29
CA SER A 158 39.65 -2.64 -1.11
C SER A 158 41.07 -2.14 -1.36
N SER A 159 41.44 -1.08 -0.65
CA SER A 159 42.80 -0.54 -0.53
C SER A 159 43.71 -1.53 0.21
N ILE A 160 44.88 -1.82 -0.36
CA ILE A 160 46.02 -2.42 0.34
C ILE A 160 47.19 -1.42 0.31
N THR A 161 47.69 -1.16 1.50
CA THR A 161 48.80 -0.29 1.87
C THR A 161 50.16 -0.88 1.51
N SER A 162 51.03 0.00 0.99
CA SER A 162 52.47 0.16 1.31
C SER A 162 53.41 -1.04 1.23
N LEU A 163 54.31 -1.03 0.24
CA LEU A 163 55.70 -1.43 0.44
C LEU A 163 56.65 -0.44 -0.26
N ASP A 164 57.63 -0.04 0.52
CA ASP A 164 58.72 0.89 0.29
C ASP A 164 59.78 0.28 -0.66
N SER A 165 60.25 1.01 -1.67
CA SER A 165 61.64 0.96 -2.17
C SER A 165 61.88 1.79 -3.44
N SER A 166 62.76 2.78 -3.26
CA SER A 166 63.97 2.99 -4.07
C SER A 166 63.88 3.59 -5.48
N ARG A 167 64.17 4.91 -5.53
CA ARG A 167 65.08 5.63 -6.45
C ARG A 167 65.20 5.13 -7.90
N SER A 168 64.89 6.01 -8.86
CA SER A 168 65.91 6.68 -9.70
C SER A 168 65.29 7.62 -10.75
N ARG A 169 65.89 8.82 -10.87
CA ARG A 169 65.79 9.76 -12.00
C ARG A 169 66.41 9.12 -13.24
N SER A 170 65.86 9.35 -14.43
CA SER A 170 66.56 10.01 -15.56
C SER A 170 65.74 9.97 -16.85
N ASN A 171 65.77 11.12 -17.55
CA ASN A 171 65.42 11.44 -18.95
C ASN A 171 64.18 10.80 -19.60
#